data_AF-A0A7S4D4W6-F1
#
_entry.id   AF-A0A7S4D4W6-F1
#
_cell.length_a   1.000
_cell.length_b   1.000
_cell.length_c   1.000
_cell.angle_alpha   90.00
_cell.angle_beta   90.00
_cell.angle_gamma   90.00
#
_symmetry.space_group_name_H-M   'P 1'
#
loop_
_entity.id
_entity.type
_entity.pdbx_description
1 polymer ?
#
loop_
_entity_poly.entity_id
_entity_poly.type
_entity_poly.pdbx_seq_one_letter_code
_entity_poly.pdbx_strand_id
1 'polypeptide(L)'
;MFQQLQQQHQQQQQEARMHSHLPLQSNESLSSGQEMHGHVQMNHMPPEDLLAQSQEEHQDKGKKKEVSRYRCVVEGCEKHSLFDYDGHKDIRFCGTHKEEGMINRRTPKCLIPGCLKPRHFAFPGEKKAVFCKMHKQEGMVNTRTGSVCLAPDCQRHANYNYPSEKKGLYCSIHQGPGMCNVINKRCEEPGCNTQSSFNYPGQKVPRWCNEHRQEGMIHVKAIRCEAEECSARPSFNFP
;
A
#
# COMPACT_ATOMS: atom_id res chain seq x y z
N MET A 1 -26.95 44.78 19.59
CA MET A 1 -26.32 43.60 18.94
C MET A 1 -27.32 42.50 18.61
N PHE A 2 -28.22 42.06 19.51
CA PHE A 2 -29.16 40.97 19.23
C PHE A 2 -30.21 41.30 18.13
N GLN A 3 -30.70 42.53 18.07
CA GLN A 3 -31.69 42.98 17.07
C GLN A 3 -31.11 43.05 15.64
N GLN A 4 -29.82 43.32 15.51
CA GLN A 4 -29.11 43.40 14.23
C GLN A 4 -28.87 42.01 13.62
N LEU A 5 -28.60 41.02 14.48
CA LEU A 5 -28.47 39.61 14.10
C LEU A 5 -29.79 38.99 13.66
N GLN A 6 -30.92 39.37 14.29
CA GLN A 6 -32.25 38.92 13.86
C GLN A 6 -32.66 39.49 12.49
N GLN A 7 -32.34 40.75 12.20
CA GLN A 7 -32.62 41.35 10.89
C GLN A 7 -31.79 40.71 9.77
N GLN A 8 -30.51 40.40 10.00
CA GLN A 8 -29.67 39.72 9.02
C GLN A 8 -30.15 38.29 8.72
N HIS A 9 -30.64 37.57 9.74
CA HIS A 9 -31.18 36.22 9.54
C HIS A 9 -32.49 36.21 8.76
N GLN A 10 -33.38 37.20 8.98
CA GLN A 10 -34.62 37.34 8.18
C GLN A 10 -34.33 37.71 6.72
N GLN A 11 -33.31 38.53 6.46
CA GLN A 11 -32.94 38.93 5.10
C GLN A 11 -32.35 37.76 4.30
N GLN A 12 -31.50 36.94 4.92
CA GLN A 12 -30.96 35.71 4.29
C GLN A 12 -32.04 34.65 3.99
N GLN A 13 -33.08 34.56 4.83
CA GLN A 13 -34.20 33.65 4.58
C GLN A 13 -35.13 34.11 3.44
N GLN A 14 -35.20 35.42 3.16
CA GLN A 14 -35.99 35.98 2.06
C GLN A 14 -35.29 35.79 0.71
N GLU A 15 -33.96 35.92 0.67
CA GLU A 15 -33.15 35.69 -0.55
C GLU A 15 -33.19 34.21 -1.00
N ALA A 16 -33.22 33.27 -0.05
CA ALA A 16 -33.33 31.84 -0.34
C ALA A 16 -34.70 31.41 -0.93
N ARG A 17 -35.76 32.23 -0.79
CA ARG A 17 -37.10 31.96 -1.32
C ARG A 17 -37.36 32.53 -2.71
N MET A 18 -36.48 33.41 -3.21
CA MET A 18 -36.61 34.05 -4.53
C MET A 18 -35.98 33.25 -5.68
N HIS A 19 -35.22 32.19 -5.37
CA HIS A 19 -34.47 31.40 -6.38
C HIS A 19 -35.10 30.05 -6.77
N SER A 20 -36.37 29.83 -6.45
CA SER A 20 -37.21 28.83 -7.13
C SER A 20 -38.16 29.55 -8.09
N HIS A 21 -38.32 29.07 -9.34
CA HIS A 21 -39.26 29.49 -10.43
C HIS A 21 -38.58 30.37 -11.52
N LEU A 22 -38.33 29.96 -12.79
CA LEU A 22 -39.18 29.50 -13.93
C LEU A 22 -38.30 29.42 -15.23
N PRO A 23 -38.78 29.06 -16.46
CA PRO A 23 -39.90 28.22 -16.94
C PRO A 23 -39.52 27.19 -18.06
N LEU A 24 -40.52 26.41 -18.51
CA LEU A 24 -40.57 25.39 -19.58
C LEU A 24 -40.75 25.94 -21.01
N GLN A 25 -40.29 25.17 -22.03
CA GLN A 25 -40.79 24.98 -23.43
C GLN A 25 -39.75 24.12 -24.20
N SER A 26 -39.98 23.24 -25.20
CA SER A 26 -41.09 22.46 -25.79
C SER A 26 -40.48 21.48 -26.83
N ASN A 27 -41.18 20.37 -27.12
CA ASN A 27 -40.96 19.23 -28.04
C ASN A 27 -40.14 19.42 -29.36
N GLU A 28 -39.44 18.36 -29.84
CA GLU A 28 -39.89 17.43 -30.93
C GLU A 28 -38.85 16.34 -31.33
N SER A 29 -39.32 15.08 -31.29
CA SER A 29 -39.15 13.89 -32.17
C SER A 29 -37.90 13.64 -33.07
N LEU A 30 -37.21 12.49 -32.91
CA LEU A 30 -37.23 11.28 -33.80
C LEU A 30 -35.96 10.39 -33.75
N SER A 31 -36.25 9.08 -33.63
CA SER A 31 -35.54 7.90 -34.17
C SER A 31 -34.47 7.15 -33.34
N SER A 32 -34.86 5.90 -33.05
CA SER A 32 -34.11 4.64 -33.14
C SER A 32 -32.90 4.38 -32.24
N GLY A 33 -32.98 3.27 -31.49
CA GLY A 33 -31.80 2.59 -30.96
C GLY A 33 -32.10 1.80 -29.71
N GLN A 34 -32.36 0.51 -29.86
CA GLN A 34 -32.49 -0.47 -28.78
C GLN A 34 -31.20 -0.51 -27.93
N GLU A 35 -31.32 -0.56 -26.60
CA GLU A 35 -30.43 -1.34 -25.72
C GLU A 35 -31.01 -1.40 -24.30
N MET A 36 -31.37 -2.61 -23.86
CA MET A 36 -31.91 -2.90 -22.54
C MET A 36 -30.75 -2.85 -21.52
N HIS A 37 -30.66 -1.78 -20.74
CA HIS A 37 -29.83 -1.73 -19.53
C HIS A 37 -30.75 -1.53 -18.32
N GLY A 38 -30.90 -2.60 -17.52
CA GLY A 38 -31.57 -2.54 -16.23
C GLY A 38 -30.80 -1.62 -15.29
N HIS A 39 -31.35 -0.44 -15.04
CA HIS A 39 -30.84 0.53 -14.08
C HIS A 39 -31.22 0.06 -12.67
N VAL A 40 -30.30 -0.59 -11.96
CA VAL A 40 -30.43 -0.75 -10.50
C VAL A 40 -30.05 0.60 -9.89
N GLN A 41 -31.04 1.30 -9.34
CA GLN A 41 -30.83 2.50 -8.53
C GLN A 41 -29.90 2.16 -7.34
N MET A 42 -28.64 2.57 -7.43
CA MET A 42 -27.72 2.57 -6.30
C MET A 42 -28.02 3.80 -5.45
N ASN A 43 -28.75 3.60 -4.36
CA ASN A 43 -28.92 4.62 -3.34
C ASN A 43 -27.54 4.99 -2.77
N HIS A 44 -27.13 6.24 -2.97
CA HIS A 44 -25.98 6.83 -2.29
C HIS A 44 -26.26 6.91 -0.78
N MET A 45 -25.58 6.08 0.01
CA MET A 45 -25.51 6.24 1.47
C MET A 45 -24.29 7.12 1.82
N PRO A 46 -24.43 8.10 2.75
CA PRO A 46 -23.34 8.96 3.17
C PRO A 46 -22.30 8.20 4.03
N PRO A 47 -21.01 8.56 3.97
CA PRO A 47 -19.90 7.73 4.46
C PRO A 47 -19.47 8.03 5.90
N GLU A 48 -20.40 8.14 6.87
CA GLU A 48 -20.03 8.40 8.28
C GLU A 48 -20.28 7.24 9.25
N ASP A 49 -20.96 6.16 8.86
CA ASP A 49 -21.32 5.08 9.80
C ASP A 49 -20.47 3.79 9.72
N LEU A 50 -19.44 3.73 8.87
CA LEU A 50 -18.59 2.51 8.74
C LEU A 50 -17.39 2.45 9.70
N LEU A 51 -17.23 3.43 10.60
CA LEU A 51 -16.10 3.48 11.56
C LEU A 51 -16.44 2.93 12.95
N ALA A 52 -17.71 2.59 13.22
CA ALA A 52 -18.19 2.27 14.57
C ALA A 52 -18.10 0.78 15.00
N GLN A 53 -17.49 -0.11 14.20
CA GLN A 53 -17.39 -1.55 14.56
C GLN A 53 -15.99 -2.00 15.01
N SER A 54 -15.18 -1.11 15.61
CA SER A 54 -13.80 -1.45 16.00
C SER A 54 -13.52 -1.49 17.51
N GLN A 55 -14.54 -1.43 18.35
CA GLN A 55 -14.38 -1.45 19.80
C GLN A 55 -15.22 -2.54 20.44
N GLU A 56 -14.82 -3.80 20.30
CA GLU A 56 -15.01 -4.83 21.33
C GLU A 56 -14.13 -6.05 21.01
N GLU A 57 -13.70 -6.73 22.07
CA GLU A 57 -12.86 -7.95 22.11
C GLU A 57 -11.33 -7.76 22.08
N HIS A 58 -10.82 -7.20 23.18
CA HIS A 58 -9.53 -7.60 23.72
C HIS A 58 -9.69 -8.79 24.66
N GLN A 59 -9.32 -10.00 24.21
CA GLN A 59 -8.60 -11.02 24.98
C GLN A 59 -8.37 -12.27 24.13
N ASP A 60 -7.18 -12.42 23.55
CA ASP A 60 -6.61 -13.76 23.38
C ASP A 60 -5.11 -13.72 23.63
N LYS A 61 -4.74 -14.32 24.76
CA LYS A 61 -3.38 -14.46 25.25
C LYS A 61 -2.70 -15.56 24.45
N GLY A 62 -1.59 -15.20 23.80
CA GLY A 62 -0.42 -16.07 23.61
C GLY A 62 -0.69 -17.55 23.32
N LYS A 63 -1.19 -17.89 22.13
CA LYS A 63 -0.88 -19.18 21.50
C LYS A 63 0.06 -18.93 20.34
N LYS A 64 1.32 -19.38 20.46
CA LYS A 64 2.23 -19.54 19.33
C LYS A 64 1.52 -20.49 18.36
N LYS A 65 0.91 -19.95 17.30
CA LYS A 65 0.29 -20.77 16.25
C LYS A 65 1.40 -21.60 15.63
N GLU A 66 1.32 -22.91 15.84
CA GLU A 66 2.13 -23.91 15.19
C GLU A 66 2.10 -23.63 13.68
N VAL A 67 3.25 -23.25 13.12
CA VAL A 67 3.36 -22.84 11.72
C VAL A 67 3.30 -24.11 10.88
N SER A 68 2.08 -24.57 10.56
CA SER A 68 1.89 -25.58 9.53
C SER A 68 2.46 -25.00 8.23
N ARG A 69 3.53 -25.61 7.72
CA ARG A 69 4.15 -25.19 6.47
C ARG A 69 3.23 -25.64 5.34
N TYR A 70 2.21 -24.83 5.04
CA TYR A 70 1.33 -25.08 3.91
C TYR A 70 2.20 -25.15 2.65
N ARG A 71 2.33 -26.36 2.09
CA ARG A 71 3.05 -26.61 0.83
C ARG A 71 2.05 -26.66 -0.31
N CYS A 72 2.53 -26.31 -1.49
CA CYS A 72 1.77 -26.48 -2.71
C CYS A 72 1.34 -27.94 -2.89
N VAL A 73 0.10 -28.16 -3.33
CA VAL A 73 -0.46 -29.50 -3.57
C VAL A 73 0.08 -30.18 -4.84
N VAL A 74 0.64 -29.40 -5.76
CA VAL A 74 1.23 -29.92 -7.01
C VAL A 74 2.44 -30.79 -6.68
N GLU A 75 2.46 -32.01 -7.20
CA GLU A 75 3.53 -32.97 -6.96
C GLU A 75 4.90 -32.41 -7.36
N GLY A 76 5.91 -32.67 -6.52
CA GLY A 76 7.26 -32.13 -6.69
C GLY A 76 7.41 -30.63 -6.38
N CYS A 77 6.34 -29.92 -6.00
CA CYS A 77 6.43 -28.49 -5.68
C CYS A 77 6.75 -28.26 -4.20
N GLU A 78 7.94 -27.73 -3.92
CA GLU A 78 8.37 -27.39 -2.55
C GLU A 78 7.96 -25.98 -2.10
N LYS A 79 7.28 -25.22 -2.96
CA LYS A 79 6.89 -23.83 -2.68
C LYS A 79 5.77 -23.78 -1.65
N HIS A 80 5.78 -22.73 -0.83
CA HIS A 80 4.71 -22.46 0.11
C HIS A 80 3.41 -22.12 -0.64
N SER A 81 2.31 -22.72 -0.23
CA SER A 81 1.00 -22.36 -0.74
C SER A 81 0.50 -21.07 -0.10
N LEU A 82 -0.10 -20.22 -0.93
CA LEU A 82 -0.62 -18.91 -0.57
C LEU A 82 -1.98 -18.63 -1.22
N PHE A 83 -2.34 -19.41 -2.24
CA PHE A 83 -3.48 -19.18 -3.12
C PHE A 83 -4.47 -20.33 -3.04
N ASP A 84 -5.75 -19.96 -3.13
CA ASP A 84 -6.86 -20.89 -3.31
C ASP A 84 -8.07 -20.12 -3.83
N TYR A 85 -9.15 -20.82 -4.17
CA TYR A 85 -10.44 -20.20 -4.44
C TYR A 85 -11.06 -19.62 -3.17
N ASP A 86 -11.96 -18.65 -3.36
CA ASP A 86 -12.69 -18.10 -2.25
C ASP A 86 -13.64 -19.14 -1.63
N GLY A 87 -13.87 -19.03 -0.31
CA GLY A 87 -14.74 -19.96 0.43
C GLY A 87 -14.12 -21.32 0.78
N HIS A 88 -12.98 -21.68 0.20
CA HIS A 88 -12.26 -22.90 0.59
C HIS A 88 -11.66 -22.76 2.00
N LYS A 89 -11.42 -23.86 2.71
CA LYS A 89 -10.79 -23.82 4.04
C LYS A 89 -9.27 -23.88 3.96
N ASP A 90 -8.74 -24.59 2.97
CA ASP A 90 -7.31 -24.78 2.80
C ASP A 90 -6.65 -23.70 1.96
N ILE A 91 -5.31 -23.70 1.94
CA ILE A 91 -4.49 -22.88 1.05
C ILE A 91 -3.61 -23.86 0.27
N ARG A 92 -4.00 -24.19 -0.96
CA ARG A 92 -3.43 -25.35 -1.68
C ARG A 92 -2.36 -25.01 -2.71
N PHE A 93 -2.36 -23.80 -3.27
CA PHE A 93 -1.53 -23.47 -4.43
C PHE A 93 -0.47 -22.41 -4.12
N CYS A 94 0.72 -22.56 -4.69
CA CYS A 94 1.76 -21.53 -4.63
C CYS A 94 1.57 -20.49 -5.75
N GLY A 95 2.40 -19.44 -5.75
CA GLY A 95 2.29 -18.37 -6.74
C GLY A 95 2.52 -18.81 -8.20
N THR A 96 3.26 -19.90 -8.43
CA THR A 96 3.48 -20.43 -9.79
C THR A 96 2.41 -21.40 -10.25
N HIS A 97 1.66 -21.99 -9.31
CA HIS A 97 0.51 -22.85 -9.61
C HIS A 97 -0.80 -22.13 -9.31
N LYS A 98 -0.78 -20.80 -9.35
CA LYS A 98 -1.95 -19.96 -9.18
C LYS A 98 -2.69 -19.89 -10.51
N GLU A 99 -3.94 -20.33 -10.50
CA GLU A 99 -4.83 -20.22 -11.65
C GLU A 99 -5.63 -18.90 -11.63
N GLU A 100 -6.37 -18.67 -12.70
CA GLU A 100 -7.34 -17.57 -12.77
C GLU A 100 -8.43 -17.78 -11.70
N GLY A 101 -8.91 -16.68 -11.11
CA GLY A 101 -9.89 -16.72 -10.02
C GLY A 101 -9.33 -17.09 -8.64
N MET A 102 -8.11 -17.66 -8.53
CA MET A 102 -7.49 -17.92 -7.23
C MET A 102 -7.04 -16.64 -6.53
N ILE A 103 -7.31 -16.57 -5.23
CA ILE A 103 -7.04 -15.42 -4.36
C ILE A 103 -5.96 -15.74 -3.32
N ASN A 104 -5.19 -14.73 -2.92
CA ASN A 104 -4.25 -14.89 -1.81
C ASN A 104 -5.04 -14.94 -0.50
N ARG A 105 -5.06 -16.10 0.15
CA ARG A 105 -5.84 -16.36 1.37
C ARG A 105 -5.15 -15.91 2.65
N ARG A 106 -3.83 -15.70 2.59
CA ARG A 106 -3.02 -15.26 3.73
C ARG A 106 -3.10 -13.75 3.94
N THR A 107 -3.23 -13.01 2.84
CA THR A 107 -3.38 -11.55 2.88
C THR A 107 -4.85 -11.22 3.05
N PRO A 108 -5.23 -10.46 4.09
CA PRO A 108 -6.62 -10.11 4.27
C PRO A 108 -7.20 -9.32 3.09
N LYS A 109 -8.49 -9.53 2.81
CA LYS A 109 -9.22 -8.87 1.73
C LYS A 109 -9.58 -7.43 2.08
N CYS A 110 -9.76 -6.61 1.04
CA CYS A 110 -10.34 -5.27 1.12
C CYS A 110 -11.66 -5.28 1.91
N LEU A 111 -11.93 -4.22 2.68
CA LEU A 111 -13.16 -4.11 3.47
C LEU A 111 -14.42 -3.79 2.65
N ILE A 112 -14.29 -3.42 1.38
CA ILE A 112 -15.43 -3.21 0.50
C ILE A 112 -16.10 -4.57 0.23
N PRO A 113 -17.41 -4.73 0.53
CA PRO A 113 -18.13 -5.97 0.29
C PRO A 113 -17.96 -6.48 -1.15
N GLY A 114 -17.71 -7.78 -1.31
CA GLY A 114 -17.47 -8.41 -2.61
C GLY A 114 -16.07 -8.19 -3.20
N CYS A 115 -15.21 -7.34 -2.61
CA CYS A 115 -13.87 -7.13 -3.12
C CYS A 115 -12.88 -8.21 -2.63
N LEU A 116 -12.40 -9.05 -3.55
CA LEU A 116 -11.43 -10.10 -3.25
C LEU A 116 -9.96 -9.65 -3.31
N LYS A 117 -9.72 -8.37 -3.65
CA LYS A 117 -8.35 -7.84 -3.76
C LYS A 117 -7.71 -7.69 -2.37
N PRO A 118 -6.41 -7.96 -2.23
CA PRO A 118 -5.73 -7.83 -0.95
C PRO A 118 -5.71 -6.38 -0.47
N ARG A 119 -5.91 -6.18 0.83
CA ARG A 119 -5.79 -4.85 1.44
C ARG A 119 -4.34 -4.51 1.75
N HIS A 120 -3.92 -3.36 1.27
CA HIS A 120 -2.55 -2.85 1.44
C HIS A 120 -2.52 -1.37 1.83
N PHE A 121 -3.64 -0.67 1.76
CA PHE A 121 -3.70 0.77 1.99
C PHE A 121 -4.32 1.07 3.35
N ALA A 122 -3.69 1.99 4.08
CA ALA A 122 -4.15 2.50 5.37
C ALA A 122 -3.83 4.01 5.48
N PHE A 123 -4.45 4.70 6.41
CA PHE A 123 -4.01 6.04 6.77
C PHE A 123 -2.64 6.01 7.47
N PRO A 124 -1.83 7.08 7.35
CA PRO A 124 -0.54 7.14 8.01
C PRO A 124 -0.64 6.93 9.52
N GLY A 125 0.07 5.92 10.05
CA GLY A 125 0.07 5.61 11.49
C GLY A 125 -0.78 4.39 11.85
N GLU A 126 -1.72 4.01 10.97
CA GLU A 126 -2.52 2.81 11.16
C GLU A 126 -1.70 1.53 10.96
N LYS A 127 -1.90 0.57 11.86
CA LYS A 127 -1.20 -0.72 11.82
C LYS A 127 -1.82 -1.71 10.84
N LYS A 128 -3.11 -1.53 10.51
CA LYS A 128 -3.89 -2.45 9.67
C LYS A 128 -4.28 -1.75 8.39
N ALA A 129 -3.82 -2.28 7.26
CA ALA A 129 -4.41 -1.95 5.96
C ALA A 129 -5.89 -2.32 5.96
N VAL A 130 -6.68 -1.52 5.26
CA VAL A 130 -8.16 -1.62 5.16
C VAL A 130 -8.63 -1.74 3.71
N PHE A 131 -7.97 -1.06 2.77
CA PHE A 131 -8.38 -1.05 1.38
C PHE A 131 -7.33 -1.58 0.40
N CYS A 132 -7.80 -2.06 -0.76
CA CYS A 132 -6.95 -2.42 -1.88
C CYS A 132 -6.58 -1.17 -2.71
N LYS A 133 -5.72 -1.35 -3.74
CA LYS A 133 -5.28 -0.23 -4.61
C LYS A 133 -6.44 0.52 -5.27
N MET A 134 -7.50 -0.20 -5.67
CA MET A 134 -8.65 0.40 -6.34
C MET A 134 -9.62 1.11 -5.39
N HIS A 135 -9.64 0.71 -4.11
CA HIS A 135 -10.53 1.28 -3.11
C HIS A 135 -9.78 2.18 -2.11
N LYS A 136 -8.54 2.58 -2.44
CA LYS A 136 -7.78 3.50 -1.60
C LYS A 136 -8.47 4.86 -1.58
N GLN A 137 -8.55 5.49 -0.41
CA GLN A 137 -8.98 6.87 -0.29
C GLN A 137 -7.80 7.82 -0.46
N GLU A 138 -8.09 9.10 -0.66
CA GLU A 138 -7.08 10.15 -0.62
C GLU A 138 -6.39 10.18 0.75
N GLY A 139 -5.09 10.49 0.77
CA GLY A 139 -4.29 10.45 1.99
C GLY A 139 -3.86 9.05 2.47
N MET A 140 -4.37 7.96 1.89
CA MET A 140 -3.93 6.62 2.25
C MET A 140 -2.60 6.23 1.61
N VAL A 141 -1.76 5.56 2.39
CA VAL A 141 -0.44 5.05 1.98
C VAL A 141 -0.44 3.54 1.87
N ASN A 142 0.37 3.02 0.95
CA ASN A 142 0.59 1.59 0.83
C ASN A 142 1.48 1.10 1.98
N THR A 143 0.89 0.35 2.90
CA THR A 143 1.58 -0.24 4.06
C THR A 143 2.64 -1.28 3.70
N ARG A 144 2.63 -1.84 2.48
CA ARG A 144 3.60 -2.85 2.02
C ARG A 144 4.89 -2.23 1.48
N THR A 145 4.79 -1.07 0.83
CA THR A 145 5.93 -0.45 0.11
C THR A 145 6.58 0.70 0.89
N GLY A 146 6.16 0.91 2.14
CA GLY A 146 6.60 2.04 2.96
C GLY A 146 5.79 3.31 2.67
N SER A 147 5.91 4.29 3.57
CA SER A 147 5.27 5.60 3.42
C SER A 147 5.74 6.31 2.15
N VAL A 148 4.87 7.14 1.58
CA VAL A 148 5.24 8.13 0.56
C VAL A 148 5.85 9.34 1.26
N CYS A 149 6.75 10.06 0.59
CA CYS A 149 7.35 11.29 1.07
C CYS A 149 6.26 12.30 1.48
N LEU A 150 6.40 12.91 2.66
CA LEU A 150 5.47 13.93 3.18
C LEU A 150 5.57 15.29 2.47
N ALA A 151 6.54 15.47 1.58
CA ALA A 151 6.67 16.71 0.82
C ALA A 151 5.51 16.84 -0.18
N PRO A 152 4.93 18.04 -0.35
CA PRO A 152 3.88 18.29 -1.34
C PRO A 152 4.29 17.76 -2.73
N ASP A 153 3.34 17.14 -3.43
CA ASP A 153 3.49 16.59 -4.79
C ASP A 153 4.62 15.56 -4.97
N CYS A 154 5.15 14.98 -3.89
CA CYS A 154 6.21 13.98 -3.97
C CYS A 154 5.68 12.55 -3.85
N GLN A 155 5.84 11.75 -4.92
CA GLN A 155 5.45 10.33 -4.92
C GLN A 155 6.61 9.36 -4.63
N ARG A 156 7.77 9.87 -4.19
CA ARG A 156 8.95 9.04 -3.87
C ARG A 156 8.75 8.31 -2.55
N HIS A 157 9.39 7.14 -2.40
CA HIS A 157 9.38 6.41 -1.13
C HIS A 157 10.06 7.22 -0.02
N ALA A 158 9.40 7.28 1.14
CA ALA A 158 9.90 7.90 2.34
C ALA A 158 10.82 6.93 3.09
N ASN A 159 12.12 7.12 2.91
CA ASN A 159 13.15 6.32 3.58
C ASN A 159 13.91 7.11 4.66
N TYR A 160 13.76 8.44 4.68
CA TYR A 160 14.56 9.34 5.49
C TYR A 160 13.77 9.91 6.67
N ASN A 161 14.41 9.94 7.83
CA ASN A 161 13.93 10.58 9.05
C ASN A 161 15.10 10.79 10.04
N TYR A 162 14.84 11.29 11.24
CA TYR A 162 15.85 11.41 12.30
C TYR A 162 16.30 10.03 12.82
N PRO A 163 17.56 9.88 13.27
CA PRO A 163 18.14 8.57 13.64
C PRO A 163 17.40 7.76 14.71
N SER A 164 16.60 8.41 15.57
CA SER A 164 15.77 7.75 16.60
C SER A 164 14.50 7.12 16.04
N GLU A 165 14.08 7.53 14.84
CA GLU A 165 12.80 7.14 14.25
C GLU A 165 12.94 5.89 13.40
N LYS A 166 11.94 5.00 13.47
CA LYS A 166 11.92 3.75 12.68
C LYS A 166 11.16 3.87 11.37
N LYS A 167 10.43 4.97 11.18
CA LYS A 167 9.57 5.21 10.02
C LYS A 167 10.17 6.33 9.17
N GLY A 168 10.34 6.08 7.88
CA GLY A 168 10.74 7.13 6.94
C GLY A 168 9.58 8.09 6.67
N LEU A 169 9.86 9.39 6.68
CA LEU A 169 8.89 10.46 6.42
C LEU A 169 9.20 11.22 5.12
N TYR A 170 10.47 11.30 4.75
CA TYR A 170 10.93 12.03 3.57
C TYR A 170 11.71 11.12 2.62
N CYS A 171 11.76 11.51 1.35
CA CYS A 171 12.65 10.88 0.38
C CYS A 171 14.06 11.47 0.46
N SER A 172 15.00 10.88 -0.28
CA SER A 172 16.40 11.34 -0.33
C SER A 172 16.59 12.80 -0.74
N ILE A 173 15.64 13.35 -1.50
CA ILE A 173 15.67 14.73 -2.01
C ILE A 173 15.09 15.72 -1.01
N HIS A 174 14.09 15.29 -0.23
CA HIS A 174 13.37 16.13 0.73
C HIS A 174 13.83 15.89 2.18
N GLN A 175 15.00 15.27 2.37
CA GLN A 175 15.56 15.10 3.70
C GLN A 175 16.05 16.47 4.22
N GLY A 176 15.72 16.78 5.47
CA GLY A 176 16.25 17.95 6.17
C GLY A 176 17.65 17.69 6.76
N PRO A 177 18.36 18.74 7.22
CA PRO A 177 19.62 18.59 7.95
C PRO A 177 19.47 17.64 9.15
N GLY A 178 20.41 16.72 9.31
CA GLY A 178 20.41 15.73 10.40
C GLY A 178 19.48 14.53 10.19
N MET A 179 18.73 14.46 9.09
CA MET A 179 17.99 13.26 8.72
C MET A 179 18.92 12.22 8.05
N CYS A 180 18.57 10.95 8.21
CA CYS A 180 19.29 9.82 7.62
C CYS A 180 18.30 8.78 7.10
N ASN A 181 18.78 7.83 6.30
CA ASN A 181 17.96 6.71 5.86
C ASN A 181 17.71 5.77 7.05
N VAL A 182 16.46 5.70 7.53
CA VAL A 182 16.05 4.90 8.68
C VAL A 182 15.49 3.53 8.30
N ILE A 183 15.26 3.30 7.01
CA ILE A 183 14.68 2.06 6.47
C ILE A 183 15.77 1.10 6.00
N ASN A 184 16.75 1.61 5.25
CA ASN A 184 17.87 0.82 4.77
C ASN A 184 19.01 0.80 5.79
N LYS A 185 19.70 -0.34 5.89
CA LYS A 185 20.89 -0.44 6.75
C LYS A 185 21.94 0.57 6.32
N ARG A 186 22.47 1.29 7.30
CA ARG A 186 23.60 2.21 7.11
C ARG A 186 24.91 1.44 7.02
N CYS A 187 25.93 2.12 6.51
CA CYS A 187 27.31 1.72 6.66
C CYS A 187 27.65 1.58 8.15
N GLU A 188 28.46 0.59 8.50
CA GLU A 188 28.93 0.38 9.87
C GLU A 188 30.04 1.37 10.27
N GLU A 189 30.54 2.18 9.33
CA GLU A 189 31.59 3.17 9.60
C GLU A 189 31.04 4.29 10.49
N PRO A 190 31.70 4.61 11.63
CA PRO A 190 31.25 5.66 12.53
C PRO A 190 31.05 7.01 11.81
N GLY A 191 29.87 7.59 11.93
CA GLY A 191 29.53 8.87 11.30
C GLY A 191 29.11 8.79 9.83
N CYS A 192 29.17 7.61 9.19
CA CYS A 192 28.71 7.45 7.81
C CYS A 192 27.18 7.24 7.75
N ASN A 193 26.48 8.12 7.03
CA ASN A 193 25.04 8.00 6.79
C ASN A 193 24.68 7.36 5.45
N THR A 194 25.68 6.89 4.69
CA THR A 194 25.50 6.24 3.41
C THR A 194 24.95 4.82 3.60
N GLN A 195 24.09 4.38 2.68
CA GLN A 195 23.55 3.02 2.70
C GLN A 195 24.67 1.98 2.50
N SER A 196 24.61 0.89 3.26
CA SER A 196 25.49 -0.26 3.04
C SER A 196 25.06 -1.06 1.80
N SER A 197 26.06 -1.44 1.01
CA SER A 197 25.90 -2.25 -0.21
C SER A 197 26.98 -3.32 -0.37
N PHE A 198 28.09 -3.22 0.36
CA PHE A 198 29.25 -4.09 0.27
C PHE A 198 29.44 -4.98 1.51
N ASN A 199 29.97 -6.18 1.27
CA ASN A 199 30.47 -7.10 2.29
C ASN A 199 31.41 -8.14 1.64
N TYR A 200 32.04 -9.00 2.43
CA TYR A 200 32.84 -10.11 1.93
C TYR A 200 32.01 -11.16 1.17
N PRO A 201 32.62 -11.87 0.20
CA PRO A 201 31.98 -12.97 -0.52
C PRO A 201 31.32 -13.98 0.43
N GLY A 202 30.13 -14.46 0.06
CA GLY A 202 29.34 -15.40 0.87
C GLY A 202 28.44 -14.75 1.94
N GLN A 203 28.70 -13.49 2.32
CA GLN A 203 27.87 -12.78 3.28
C GLN A 203 26.62 -12.18 2.61
N LYS A 204 25.43 -12.48 3.15
CA LYS A 204 24.13 -12.06 2.57
C LYS A 204 23.67 -10.66 2.99
N VAL A 205 24.29 -10.08 4.01
CA VAL A 205 23.88 -8.79 4.58
C VAL A 205 24.96 -7.75 4.27
N PRO A 206 24.67 -6.65 3.56
CA PRO A 206 25.64 -5.59 3.36
C PRO A 206 25.94 -4.86 4.67
N ARG A 207 27.20 -4.45 4.84
CA ARG A 207 27.72 -3.80 6.06
C ARG A 207 28.38 -2.46 5.77
N TRP A 208 28.99 -2.31 4.59
CA TRP A 208 29.79 -1.14 4.23
C TRP A 208 29.25 -0.44 2.98
N CYS A 209 29.44 0.87 2.86
CA CYS A 209 29.14 1.62 1.64
C CYS A 209 30.30 1.49 0.62
N ASN A 210 30.17 2.12 -0.55
CA ASN A 210 31.22 2.08 -1.58
C ASN A 210 32.53 2.73 -1.13
N GLU A 211 32.44 3.82 -0.36
CA GLU A 211 33.60 4.58 0.12
C GLU A 211 34.35 3.86 1.25
N HIS A 212 33.61 3.14 2.11
CA HIS A 212 34.17 2.41 3.26
C HIS A 212 34.31 0.90 2.99
N ARG A 213 34.25 0.47 1.74
CA ARG A 213 34.52 -0.94 1.41
C ARG A 213 36.03 -1.20 1.53
N GLN A 214 36.40 -2.31 2.14
CA GLN A 214 37.78 -2.78 2.17
C GLN A 214 38.09 -3.61 0.92
N GLU A 215 39.38 -3.84 0.67
CA GLU A 215 39.83 -4.72 -0.40
C GLU A 215 39.24 -6.14 -0.23
N GLY A 216 38.83 -6.74 -1.35
CA GLY A 216 38.13 -8.02 -1.36
C GLY A 216 36.62 -7.97 -1.05
N MET A 217 36.05 -6.81 -0.68
CA MET A 217 34.60 -6.69 -0.50
C MET A 217 33.85 -6.52 -1.83
N ILE A 218 32.71 -7.20 -1.94
CA ILE A 218 31.85 -7.24 -3.12
C ILE A 218 30.47 -6.63 -2.84
N HIS A 219 29.79 -6.22 -3.91
CA HIS A 219 28.43 -5.69 -3.81
C HIS A 219 27.42 -6.83 -3.58
N VAL A 220 26.87 -6.93 -2.37
CA VAL A 220 26.10 -8.10 -1.88
C VAL A 220 24.83 -8.40 -2.69
N LYS A 221 24.15 -7.36 -3.19
CA LYS A 221 22.89 -7.48 -3.93
C LYS A 221 23.07 -7.59 -5.45
N ALA A 222 24.31 -7.54 -5.94
CA ALA A 222 24.55 -7.70 -7.37
C ALA A 222 24.48 -9.19 -7.71
N ILE A 223 23.81 -9.52 -8.82
CA ILE A 223 23.91 -10.86 -9.42
C ILE A 223 25.39 -11.10 -9.76
N ARG A 224 25.87 -12.31 -9.50
CA ARG A 224 27.24 -12.73 -9.85
C ARG A 224 27.22 -13.49 -11.15
N CYS A 225 28.33 -13.44 -11.87
CA CYS A 225 28.58 -14.37 -12.97
C CYS A 225 28.50 -15.82 -12.46
N GLU A 226 27.95 -16.70 -13.29
CA GLU A 226 27.77 -18.13 -12.96
C GLU A 226 29.09 -18.91 -13.01
N ALA A 227 30.11 -18.39 -13.69
CA ALA A 227 31.43 -19.00 -13.73
C ALA A 227 32.08 -19.05 -12.33
N GLU A 228 32.68 -20.19 -11.99
CA GLU A 228 33.43 -20.33 -10.75
C GLU A 228 34.55 -19.29 -10.64
N GLU A 229 34.75 -18.78 -9.43
CA GLU A 229 35.73 -17.71 -9.10
C GLU A 229 35.50 -16.35 -9.78
N CYS A 230 34.46 -16.20 -10.60
CA CYS A 230 34.13 -14.93 -11.22
C CYS A 230 33.41 -14.00 -10.22
N SER A 231 34.02 -12.84 -9.97
CA SER A 231 33.44 -11.77 -9.14
C SER A 231 32.84 -10.63 -9.96
N ALA A 232 32.83 -10.78 -11.29
CA ALA A 232 32.24 -9.80 -12.19
C ALA A 232 30.71 -9.81 -12.09
N ARG A 233 30.14 -8.62 -12.27
CA ARG A 233 28.70 -8.43 -12.41
C ARG A 233 28.34 -8.73 -13.87
N PRO A 234 27.43 -9.68 -14.15
CA PRO A 234 27.09 -10.02 -15.52
C PRO A 234 26.40 -8.83 -16.18
N SER A 235 26.86 -8.48 -17.38
CA SER A 235 26.33 -7.38 -18.20
C SER A 235 25.42 -7.85 -19.34
N PHE A 236 25.45 -9.15 -19.65
CA PHE A 236 24.66 -9.79 -20.69
C PHE A 236 23.97 -11.03 -20.11
N ASN A 237 22.75 -11.31 -20.56
CA ASN A 237 22.01 -12.52 -20.25
C ASN A 237 21.42 -13.08 -21.55
N PHE A 238 21.22 -14.40 -21.64
CA PHE A 238 20.50 -14.99 -22.77
C PHE A 238 19.00 -14.57 -22.72
N PRO A 239 18.34 -14.37 -23.88
CA PRO A 239 16.93 -13.96 -23.95
C PRO A 239 15.95 -14.89 -23.22
#